data_AF-A0A1M5CEX3-F1
#
_entry.id   AF-A0A1M5CEX3-F1
#
_cell.length_a   1.000
_cell.length_b   1.000
_cell.length_c   1.000
_cell.angle_alpha   90.00
_cell.angle_beta   90.00
_cell.angle_gamma   90.00
#
_symmetry.space_group_name_H-M   'P 1'
#
loop_
_entity.id
_entity.type
_entity.pdbx_description
1 polymer ?
#
loop_
_entity_poly.entity_id
_entity_poly.type
_entity_poly.pdbx_seq_one_letter_code
_entity_poly.pdbx_strand_id
1 'polypeptide(L)'
;MTKEEFEQFLTKKETYAQNSKTQSSDEEVLQIYAYILEHENWDSDWWSECHGTDHVIRLIQSSSEHILEKIKEDVRNWSGFQIELFAQSLISSSELDYNVNERITLYLELFDFPKYDCDLYIIFDQLHINLNLADEEVLERLAEKLNFSSTEALMQFAYPVEL
;
A
#
# COMPACT_ATOMS: atom_id res chain seq x y z
N MET A 1 -12.82 4.32 -12.65
CA MET A 1 -13.39 5.68 -12.56
C MET A 1 -12.80 6.52 -13.68
N THR A 2 -13.62 7.04 -14.58
CA THR A 2 -13.13 7.93 -15.65
C THR A 2 -12.52 9.22 -15.07
N LYS A 3 -11.72 9.94 -15.86
CA LYS A 3 -11.17 11.22 -15.42
C LYS A 3 -12.25 12.24 -15.04
N GLU A 4 -13.34 12.29 -15.82
CA GLU A 4 -14.47 13.18 -15.55
C GLU A 4 -15.19 12.80 -14.25
N GLU A 5 -15.42 11.51 -14.01
CA GLU A 5 -15.99 11.01 -12.74
C GLU A 5 -15.09 11.36 -11.54
N PHE A 6 -13.77 11.28 -11.72
CA PHE A 6 -12.81 11.67 -10.68
C PHE A 6 -12.86 13.17 -10.40
N GLU A 7 -12.93 14.01 -11.43
CA GLU A 7 -13.09 15.46 -11.26
C GLU A 7 -14.40 15.78 -10.53
N GLN A 8 -15.49 15.12 -10.88
CA GLN A 8 -16.75 15.24 -10.14
C GLN A 8 -16.63 14.76 -8.68
N PHE A 9 -15.92 13.66 -8.42
CA PHE A 9 -15.63 13.19 -7.07
C PHE A 9 -14.91 14.26 -6.24
N LEU A 10 -13.90 14.94 -6.79
CA LEU A 10 -13.17 16.01 -6.09
C LEU A 10 -14.08 17.19 -5.70
N THR A 11 -15.16 17.44 -6.43
CA THR A 11 -16.11 18.52 -6.09
C THR A 11 -17.05 18.18 -4.93
N LYS A 12 -17.14 16.90 -4.51
CA LYS A 12 -18.07 16.47 -3.45
C LYS A 12 -17.70 17.03 -2.08
N LYS A 13 -16.41 17.21 -1.80
CA LYS A 13 -15.90 17.81 -0.56
C LYS A 13 -14.66 18.65 -0.86
N GLU A 14 -14.58 19.83 -0.25
CA GLU A 14 -13.43 20.73 -0.41
C GLU A 14 -12.10 20.04 -0.05
N THR A 15 -12.11 19.22 0.99
CA THR A 15 -10.93 18.46 1.44
C THR A 15 -10.40 17.51 0.38
N TYR A 16 -11.25 16.88 -0.44
CA TYR A 16 -10.80 16.00 -1.53
C TYR A 16 -10.00 16.78 -2.57
N ALA A 17 -10.50 17.94 -2.99
CA ALA A 17 -9.80 18.80 -3.93
C ALA A 17 -8.47 19.34 -3.37
N GLN A 18 -8.43 19.69 -2.08
CA GLN A 18 -7.21 20.21 -1.43
C GLN A 18 -6.13 19.12 -1.25
N ASN A 19 -6.55 17.90 -0.91
CA ASN A 19 -5.65 16.80 -0.56
C ASN A 19 -5.27 15.93 -1.75
N SER A 20 -5.99 16.01 -2.88
CA SER A 20 -5.62 15.30 -4.10
C SER A 20 -4.25 15.75 -4.62
N LYS A 21 -3.38 14.77 -4.86
CA LYS A 21 -2.02 14.92 -5.40
C LYS A 21 -1.73 14.02 -6.60
N THR A 22 -2.61 13.06 -6.91
CA THR A 22 -2.46 12.22 -8.11
C THR A 22 -2.34 13.08 -9.37
N GLN A 23 -1.44 12.67 -10.27
CA GLN A 23 -1.35 13.22 -11.62
C GLN A 23 -1.82 12.21 -12.67
N SER A 24 -2.29 11.04 -12.24
CA SER A 24 -2.75 9.99 -13.13
C SER A 24 -3.98 10.42 -13.94
N SER A 25 -4.06 9.85 -15.13
CA SER A 25 -5.28 9.83 -15.96
C SER A 25 -5.79 8.41 -16.18
N ASP A 26 -5.12 7.39 -15.63
CA ASP A 26 -5.53 6.00 -15.74
C ASP A 26 -6.72 5.72 -14.82
N GLU A 27 -7.79 5.15 -15.37
CA GLU A 27 -9.08 5.01 -14.69
C GLU A 27 -9.05 4.05 -13.50
N GLU A 28 -8.15 3.07 -13.52
CA GLU A 28 -7.98 2.07 -12.47
C GLU A 28 -7.17 2.68 -11.32
N VAL A 29 -6.09 3.40 -11.66
CA VAL A 29 -5.30 4.15 -10.67
C VAL A 29 -6.16 5.21 -9.99
N LEU A 30 -6.97 5.96 -10.75
CA LEU A 30 -7.89 6.96 -10.20
C LEU A 30 -8.96 6.34 -9.30
N GLN A 31 -9.44 5.13 -9.61
CA GLN A 31 -10.38 4.41 -8.75
C GLN A 31 -9.78 4.08 -7.39
N ILE A 32 -8.54 3.54 -7.38
CA ILE A 32 -7.82 3.19 -6.16
C ILE A 32 -7.46 4.45 -5.36
N TYR A 33 -6.94 5.46 -6.04
CA TYR A 33 -6.56 6.73 -5.41
C TYR A 33 -7.76 7.45 -4.80
N ALA A 34 -8.91 7.49 -5.51
CA ALA A 34 -10.13 8.08 -4.97
C ALA A 34 -10.59 7.39 -3.68
N TYR A 35 -10.45 6.05 -3.60
CA TYR A 35 -10.77 5.31 -2.40
C TYR A 35 -9.88 5.71 -1.22
N ILE A 36 -8.56 5.76 -1.43
CA ILE A 36 -7.60 6.21 -0.40
C ILE A 36 -7.94 7.63 0.05
N LEU A 37 -8.12 8.57 -0.90
CA LEU A 37 -8.44 9.97 -0.61
C LEU A 37 -9.78 10.16 0.13
N GLU A 38 -10.78 9.33 -0.16
CA GLU A 38 -12.07 9.36 0.55
C GLU A 38 -11.94 8.93 2.02
N HIS A 39 -11.05 7.98 2.30
CA HIS A 39 -10.92 7.31 3.59
C HIS A 39 -9.65 7.72 4.36
N GLU A 40 -8.84 8.64 3.83
CA GLU A 40 -7.58 9.03 4.46
C GLU A 40 -7.81 9.64 5.86
N ASN A 41 -8.90 10.37 6.07
CA ASN A 41 -9.22 10.98 7.37
C ASN A 41 -10.05 10.08 8.30
N TRP A 42 -10.12 8.77 8.02
CA TRP A 42 -10.81 7.82 8.89
C TRP A 42 -9.89 7.37 10.03
N ASP A 43 -10.47 6.71 11.02
CA ASP A 43 -9.74 6.20 12.18
C ASP A 43 -8.59 5.28 11.75
N SER A 44 -7.42 5.41 12.38
CA SER A 44 -6.28 4.53 12.14
C SER A 44 -6.62 3.07 12.43
N ASP A 45 -7.47 2.84 13.45
CA ASP A 45 -7.90 1.50 13.83
C ASP A 45 -8.66 0.82 12.67
N TRP A 46 -9.44 1.61 11.91
CA TRP A 46 -10.18 1.12 10.75
C TRP A 46 -9.26 0.60 9.64
N TRP A 47 -8.11 1.23 9.43
CA TRP A 47 -7.10 0.75 8.49
C TRP A 47 -6.34 -0.46 9.04
N SER A 48 -5.94 -0.44 10.32
CA SER A 48 -5.19 -1.56 10.94
C SER A 48 -6.00 -2.83 11.13
N GLU A 49 -7.33 -2.73 11.23
CA GLU A 49 -8.25 -3.87 11.24
C GLU A 49 -8.58 -4.39 9.82
N CYS A 50 -7.81 -3.98 8.81
CA CYS A 50 -7.91 -4.37 7.41
C CYS A 50 -9.17 -3.92 6.66
N HIS A 51 -10.03 -3.04 7.21
CA HIS A 51 -11.26 -2.64 6.50
C HIS A 51 -10.95 -1.87 5.21
N GLY A 52 -10.01 -0.92 5.28
CA GLY A 52 -9.57 -0.14 4.13
C GLY A 52 -8.62 -0.88 3.22
N THR A 53 -7.66 -1.58 3.81
CA THR A 53 -6.62 -2.29 3.06
C THR A 53 -7.18 -3.41 2.19
N ASP A 54 -8.14 -4.18 2.70
CA ASP A 54 -8.81 -5.22 1.93
C ASP A 54 -9.56 -4.66 0.72
N HIS A 55 -10.16 -3.48 0.85
CA HIS A 55 -10.86 -2.86 -0.27
C HIS A 55 -9.87 -2.39 -1.34
N VAL A 56 -8.73 -1.80 -0.94
CA VAL A 56 -7.66 -1.43 -1.87
C VAL A 56 -7.14 -2.66 -2.60
N ILE A 57 -6.88 -3.76 -1.89
CA ILE A 57 -6.43 -5.01 -2.51
C ILE A 57 -7.49 -5.57 -3.48
N ARG A 58 -8.77 -5.54 -3.13
CA ARG A 58 -9.85 -5.99 -4.04
C ARG A 58 -9.93 -5.13 -5.30
N LEU A 59 -9.73 -3.80 -5.18
CA LEU A 59 -9.66 -2.93 -6.35
C LEU A 59 -8.48 -3.31 -7.25
N ILE A 60 -7.30 -3.57 -6.67
CA ILE A 60 -6.11 -4.05 -7.39
C ILE A 60 -6.40 -5.39 -8.08
N GLN A 61 -6.98 -6.35 -7.37
CA GLN A 61 -7.36 -7.67 -7.92
C GLN A 61 -8.35 -7.57 -9.09
N SER A 62 -9.24 -6.58 -9.06
CA SER A 62 -10.22 -6.33 -10.13
C SER A 62 -9.68 -5.51 -11.30
N SER A 63 -8.46 -4.99 -11.19
CA SER A 63 -7.81 -4.15 -12.20
C SER A 63 -6.98 -4.98 -13.19
N SER A 64 -6.45 -4.31 -14.22
CA SER A 64 -5.53 -4.92 -15.17
C SER A 64 -4.27 -5.49 -14.51
N GLU A 65 -3.64 -6.47 -15.17
CA GLU A 65 -2.43 -7.16 -14.69
C GLU A 65 -1.23 -6.22 -14.43
N HIS A 66 -1.23 -5.03 -15.02
CA HIS A 66 -0.17 -4.03 -14.89
C HIS A 66 -0.50 -2.91 -13.88
N ILE A 67 -1.56 -3.05 -13.09
CA ILE A 67 -2.02 -1.99 -12.18
C ILE A 67 -0.95 -1.52 -11.19
N LEU A 68 -0.13 -2.44 -10.66
CA LEU A 68 0.93 -2.09 -9.71
C LEU A 68 2.01 -1.19 -10.34
N GLU A 69 2.39 -1.46 -11.59
CA GLU A 69 3.33 -0.61 -12.34
C GLU A 69 2.71 0.78 -12.63
N LYS A 70 1.43 0.82 -12.99
CA LYS A 70 0.73 2.10 -13.20
C LYS A 70 0.64 2.93 -11.92
N ILE A 71 0.39 2.29 -10.77
CA ILE A 71 0.39 2.98 -9.47
C ILE A 71 1.79 3.51 -9.16
N LYS A 72 2.83 2.70 -9.38
CA LYS A 72 4.24 3.10 -9.16
C LYS A 72 4.64 4.36 -9.93
N GLU A 73 4.12 4.56 -11.14
CA GLU A 73 4.39 5.78 -11.93
C GLU A 73 3.84 7.06 -11.28
N ASP A 74 2.73 6.95 -10.55
CA ASP A 74 2.01 8.08 -9.96
C ASP A 74 2.22 8.23 -8.44
N VAL A 75 2.53 7.15 -7.71
CA VAL A 75 2.61 7.14 -6.23
C VAL A 75 3.61 8.16 -5.68
N ARG A 76 4.67 8.47 -6.43
CA ARG A 76 5.64 9.54 -6.10
C ARG A 76 4.99 10.93 -5.93
N ASN A 77 3.86 11.16 -6.60
CA ASN A 77 3.11 12.40 -6.53
C ASN A 77 2.26 12.48 -5.25
N TRP A 78 1.92 11.34 -4.64
CA TRP A 78 1.02 11.27 -3.49
C TRP A 78 1.64 11.93 -2.25
N SER A 79 0.81 12.33 -1.28
CA SER A 79 1.30 12.78 0.04
C SER A 79 1.94 11.62 0.80
N GLY A 80 2.77 11.88 1.81
CA GLY A 80 3.37 10.81 2.61
C GLY A 80 2.29 9.94 3.25
N PHE A 81 1.28 10.56 3.83
CA PHE A 81 0.14 9.86 4.43
C PHE A 81 -0.65 8.98 3.43
N GLN A 82 -0.87 9.43 2.19
CA GLN A 82 -1.51 8.59 1.16
C GLN A 82 -0.63 7.38 0.77
N ILE A 83 0.68 7.57 0.75
CA ILE A 83 1.65 6.48 0.55
C ILE A 83 1.62 5.52 1.73
N GLU A 84 1.49 6.01 2.97
CA GLU A 84 1.39 5.15 4.17
C GLU A 84 0.18 4.21 4.08
N LEU A 85 -1.01 4.74 3.78
CA LEU A 85 -2.23 3.94 3.66
C LEU A 85 -2.13 2.91 2.52
N PHE A 86 -1.51 3.30 1.41
CA PHE A 86 -1.25 2.38 0.31
C PHE A 86 -0.23 1.29 0.68
N ALA A 87 0.89 1.68 1.30
CA ALA A 87 1.93 0.76 1.78
C ALA A 87 1.37 -0.24 2.78
N GLN A 88 0.56 0.22 3.73
CA GLN A 88 -0.17 -0.62 4.67
C GLN A 88 -1.06 -1.61 3.94
N SER A 89 -1.75 -1.18 2.87
CA SER A 89 -2.56 -2.09 2.05
C SER A 89 -1.74 -3.18 1.35
N LEU A 90 -0.52 -2.88 0.92
CA LEU A 90 0.37 -3.86 0.30
C LEU A 90 0.78 -4.96 1.29
N ILE A 91 0.99 -4.65 2.56
CA ILE A 91 1.53 -5.62 3.54
C ILE A 91 0.52 -6.13 4.56
N SER A 92 -0.68 -5.56 4.61
CA SER A 92 -1.70 -5.88 5.62
C SER A 92 -3.07 -6.05 4.97
N SER A 93 -3.48 -7.28 4.67
CA SER A 93 -4.81 -7.59 4.15
C SER A 93 -5.23 -9.01 4.51
N SER A 94 -6.53 -9.29 4.62
CA SER A 94 -7.04 -10.66 4.75
C SER A 94 -6.79 -11.53 3.50
N GLU A 95 -6.48 -10.92 2.36
CA GLU A 95 -6.07 -11.60 1.12
C GLU A 95 -4.56 -11.96 1.18
N LEU A 96 -4.22 -12.91 2.05
CA LEU A 96 -2.84 -13.19 2.48
C LEU A 96 -1.89 -13.70 1.37
N ASP A 97 -2.42 -14.31 0.32
CA ASP A 97 -1.68 -15.04 -0.72
C ASP A 97 -1.62 -14.33 -2.07
N TYR A 98 -2.39 -13.26 -2.26
CA TYR A 98 -2.45 -12.55 -3.52
C TYR A 98 -1.14 -11.81 -3.82
N ASN A 99 -0.48 -12.13 -4.94
CA ASN A 99 0.68 -11.45 -5.52
C ASN A 99 1.72 -11.00 -4.48
N VAL A 100 2.11 -11.93 -3.58
CA VAL A 100 2.95 -11.62 -2.42
C VAL A 100 4.28 -10.97 -2.84
N ASN A 101 4.96 -11.54 -3.84
CA ASN A 101 6.23 -11.02 -4.33
C ASN A 101 6.11 -9.61 -4.92
N GLU A 102 5.09 -9.36 -5.74
CA GLU A 102 4.87 -8.07 -6.39
C GLU A 102 4.50 -7.00 -5.35
N ARG A 103 3.67 -7.35 -4.36
CA ARG A 103 3.28 -6.42 -3.28
C ARG A 103 4.47 -6.04 -2.41
N ILE A 104 5.28 -7.00 -1.98
CA ILE A 104 6.48 -6.73 -1.17
C ILE A 104 7.49 -5.94 -1.99
N THR A 105 7.68 -6.30 -3.28
CA THR A 105 8.58 -5.56 -4.16
C THR A 105 8.15 -4.11 -4.29
N LEU A 106 6.88 -3.84 -4.53
CA LEU A 106 6.38 -2.46 -4.61
C LEU A 106 6.54 -1.73 -3.27
N TYR A 107 6.24 -2.38 -2.14
CA TYR A 107 6.46 -1.81 -0.81
C TYR A 107 7.93 -1.42 -0.58
N LEU A 108 8.88 -2.25 -1.01
CA LEU A 108 10.32 -1.94 -0.92
C LEU A 108 10.71 -0.73 -1.78
N GLU A 109 10.12 -0.61 -2.96
CA GLU A 109 10.34 0.52 -3.86
C GLU A 109 9.77 1.83 -3.30
N LEU A 110 8.77 1.79 -2.42
CA LEU A 110 8.24 3.00 -1.79
C LEU A 110 9.28 3.74 -0.95
N PHE A 111 10.27 3.04 -0.40
CA PHE A 111 11.37 3.67 0.34
C PHE A 111 12.29 4.54 -0.52
N ASP A 112 12.24 4.40 -1.85
CA ASP A 112 13.05 5.22 -2.76
C ASP A 112 12.43 6.61 -3.00
N PHE A 113 11.23 6.85 -2.45
CA PHE A 113 10.53 8.14 -2.49
C PHE A 113 10.48 8.78 -1.10
N PRO A 114 11.60 9.28 -0.56
CA PRO A 114 11.65 9.79 0.81
C PRO A 114 10.65 10.95 0.99
N LYS A 115 9.64 10.73 1.82
CA LYS A 115 8.68 11.71 2.31
C LYS A 115 8.89 11.84 3.82
N TYR A 116 8.90 13.07 4.32
CA TYR A 116 9.15 13.34 5.75
C TYR A 116 7.95 13.03 6.64
N ASP A 117 6.77 12.88 6.03
CA ASP A 117 5.48 12.58 6.63
C ASP A 117 5.05 11.13 6.35
N CYS A 118 6.02 10.24 6.11
CA CYS A 118 5.79 8.82 5.85
C CYS A 118 6.79 7.97 6.65
N ASP A 119 6.29 7.08 7.52
CA ASP A 119 7.11 6.09 8.22
C ASP A 119 6.76 4.67 7.78
N LEU A 120 7.40 4.25 6.68
CA LEU A 120 7.25 2.90 6.15
C LEU A 120 7.75 1.82 7.13
N TYR A 121 8.67 2.14 8.04
CA TYR A 121 9.19 1.17 9.00
C TYR A 121 8.12 0.79 10.03
N ILE A 122 7.39 1.78 10.56
CA ILE A 122 6.30 1.54 11.52
C ILE A 122 5.16 0.72 10.90
N ILE A 123 4.88 0.95 9.62
CA ILE A 123 3.80 0.23 8.91
C ILE A 123 4.04 -1.27 8.94
N PHE A 124 5.30 -1.72 8.88
CA PHE A 124 5.64 -3.15 8.90
C PHE A 124 5.18 -3.89 10.17
N ASP A 125 4.99 -3.20 11.29
CA ASP A 125 4.46 -3.81 12.52
C ASP A 125 3.01 -4.31 12.37
N GLN A 126 2.31 -3.88 11.32
CA GLN A 126 0.92 -4.26 11.01
C GLN A 126 0.82 -5.38 9.97
N LEU A 127 1.89 -6.15 9.80
CA LEU A 127 2.03 -7.20 8.80
C LEU A 127 0.91 -8.24 8.86
N HIS A 128 0.07 -8.27 7.83
CA HIS A 128 -0.89 -9.34 7.55
C HIS A 128 -0.73 -9.82 6.11
N ILE A 129 0.49 -10.18 5.69
CA ILE A 129 0.76 -10.84 4.41
C ILE A 129 1.51 -12.15 4.68
N ASN A 130 1.28 -13.18 3.87
CA ASN A 130 1.95 -14.46 4.09
C ASN A 130 3.35 -14.48 3.47
N LEU A 131 4.36 -14.07 4.24
CA LEU A 131 5.77 -14.09 3.84
C LEU A 131 6.29 -15.49 3.47
N ASN A 132 5.63 -16.58 3.90
CA ASN A 132 6.03 -17.93 3.47
C ASN A 132 5.80 -18.19 1.97
N LEU A 133 5.06 -17.31 1.28
CA LEU A 133 4.82 -17.38 -0.16
C LEU A 133 5.74 -16.44 -0.96
N ALA A 134 6.59 -15.67 -0.28
CA ALA A 134 7.56 -14.82 -0.94
C ALA A 134 8.81 -15.61 -1.36
N ASP A 135 9.42 -15.19 -2.46
CA ASP A 135 10.69 -15.72 -2.93
C ASP A 135 11.82 -15.30 -1.99
N GLU A 136 12.85 -16.13 -1.87
CA GLU A 136 14.00 -15.90 -1.00
C GLU A 136 14.67 -14.54 -1.26
N GLU A 137 14.86 -14.16 -2.54
CA GLU A 137 15.45 -12.88 -2.92
C GLU A 137 14.62 -11.67 -2.43
N VAL A 138 13.28 -11.79 -2.46
CA VAL A 138 12.38 -10.74 -1.98
C VAL A 138 12.48 -10.60 -0.46
N LEU A 139 12.55 -11.73 0.25
CA LEU A 139 12.74 -11.77 1.71
C LEU A 139 14.10 -11.21 2.13
N GLU A 140 15.17 -11.51 1.41
CA GLU A 140 16.52 -10.97 1.67
C GLU A 140 16.52 -9.45 1.59
N ARG A 141 15.96 -8.91 0.50
CA ARG A 141 15.82 -7.45 0.31
C ARG A 141 14.96 -6.82 1.39
N LEU A 142 13.87 -7.47 1.78
CA LEU A 142 12.98 -7.00 2.84
C LEU A 142 13.69 -6.97 4.20
N ALA A 143 14.40 -8.04 4.55
CA ALA A 143 15.18 -8.14 5.78
C ALA A 143 16.26 -7.06 5.85
N GLU A 144 17.03 -6.88 4.77
CA GLU A 144 18.06 -5.84 4.68
C GLU A 144 17.43 -4.44 4.85
N LYS A 145 16.36 -4.15 4.11
CA LYS A 145 15.74 -2.82 4.11
C LYS A 145 15.19 -2.44 5.49
N LEU A 146 14.63 -3.40 6.21
CA LEU A 146 14.03 -3.22 7.54
C LEU A 146 15.04 -3.44 8.69
N ASN A 147 16.33 -3.62 8.38
CA ASN A 147 17.42 -3.81 9.34
C ASN A 147 17.30 -5.08 10.21
N PHE A 148 16.72 -6.15 9.69
CA PHE A 148 16.81 -7.47 10.32
C PHE A 148 18.20 -8.09 10.08
N SER A 149 18.68 -8.92 11.02
CA SER A 149 20.00 -9.54 10.91
C SER A 149 20.08 -10.65 9.86
N SER A 150 18.94 -11.23 9.48
CA SER A 150 18.81 -12.26 8.44
C SER A 150 17.33 -12.44 8.05
N THR A 151 17.06 -13.20 6.99
CA THR A 151 15.72 -13.65 6.60
C THR A 151 15.06 -14.48 7.70
N GLU A 152 15.82 -15.32 8.42
CA GLU A 152 15.27 -16.07 9.56
C GLU A 152 14.81 -15.15 10.70
N ALA A 153 15.56 -14.08 10.98
CA ALA A 153 15.17 -13.10 12.00
C ALA A 153 13.89 -12.36 11.61
N LEU A 154 13.75 -11.99 10.33
CA LEU A 154 12.52 -11.44 9.77
C LEU A 154 11.35 -12.42 9.91
N MET A 155 11.54 -13.69 9.55
CA MET A 155 10.48 -14.70 9.64
C MET A 155 10.07 -15.01 11.09
N GLN A 156 11.01 -14.99 12.03
CA GLN A 156 10.71 -15.13 13.48
C GLN A 156 9.91 -13.94 14.02
N PHE A 157 10.17 -12.73 13.52
CA PHE A 157 9.37 -11.55 13.85
C PHE A 157 7.94 -11.68 13.31
N ALA A 158 7.78 -12.11 12.05
CA ALA A 158 6.47 -12.26 11.41
C ALA A 158 5.64 -13.42 11.99
N TYR A 159 6.31 -14.50 12.40
CA TYR A 159 5.69 -15.72 12.93
C TYR A 159 6.34 -16.11 14.26
N PRO A 160 6.07 -15.35 15.34
CA PRO A 160 6.60 -15.70 16.65
C PRO A 160 6.04 -17.06 17.05
N VAL A 161 6.92 -18.01 17.35
CA VAL A 161 6.50 -19.30 17.90
C VAL A 161 5.91 -19.03 19.28
N GLU A 162 4.61 -19.23 19.45
CA GLU A 162 3.98 -19.20 20.77
C GLU A 162 4.65 -20.28 21.65
N LEU A 163 5.26 -19.84 22.75
CA LEU A 163 5.88 -20.70 23.78
C LEU A 163 4.84 -21.20 24.79
#